data_AF-A0A9D1ZBK6-F1
#
_entry.id   AF-A0A9D1ZBK6-F1
#
_cell.length_a   1.000
_cell.length_b   1.000
_cell.length_c   1.000
_cell.angle_alpha   90.00
_cell.angle_beta   90.00
_cell.angle_gamma   90.00
#
_symmetry.space_group_name_H-M   'P 1'
#
loop_
_entity.id
_entity.type
_entity.pdbx_description
1 polymer ?
#
loop_
_entity_poly.entity_id
_entity_poly.type
_entity_poly.pdbx_seq_one_letter_code
_entity_poly.pdbx_strand_id
1 'polypeptide(L)'
;MSFFEDYANGKGFFTCEDLLSMLRTTESYLFRQTVCDVATNSLNKFFSSVIARLNTVQEGGGNYREAFEAILLEEGTARRMPTDDEFERALKTRDCYTFRRSFYLLSTLENSHHPKNPLDFSGGGYTIEHIMPRNALNLDDWRTMLGPDCERVYDELITRSAT
;
A
#
# COMPACT_ATOMS: atom_id res chain seq x y z
N MET A 1 23.49 -4.79 6.88
CA MET A 1 23.21 -3.89 8.00
C MET A 1 21.95 -3.11 7.68
N SER A 2 20.93 -3.17 8.52
CA SER A 2 19.66 -2.44 8.36
C SER A 2 19.67 -1.17 9.22
N PHE A 3 18.94 -0.11 8.83
CA PHE A 3 18.75 1.08 9.69
C PHE A 3 18.23 0.69 11.08
N PHE A 4 17.40 -0.36 11.18
CA PHE A 4 16.96 -0.88 12.48
C PHE A 4 18.13 -1.32 13.37
N GLU A 5 19.14 -1.96 12.80
CA GLU A 5 20.34 -2.38 13.54
C GLU A 5 21.17 -1.16 13.94
N ASP A 6 21.28 -0.14 13.09
CA ASP A 6 21.99 1.09 13.42
C ASP A 6 21.33 1.84 14.59
N TYR A 7 19.99 1.86 14.62
CA TYR A 7 19.23 2.38 15.76
C TYR A 7 19.38 1.52 17.02
N ALA A 8 19.16 0.20 16.90
CA ALA A 8 19.19 -0.73 18.02
C ALA A 8 20.57 -0.81 18.69
N ASN A 9 21.64 -0.66 17.92
CA ASN A 9 23.01 -0.60 18.42
C ASN A 9 23.41 0.78 18.96
N GLY A 10 22.47 1.75 19.00
CA GLY A 10 22.70 3.05 19.59
C GLY A 10 23.72 3.91 18.85
N LYS A 11 23.86 3.75 17.52
CA LYS A 11 24.82 4.54 16.74
C LYS A 11 24.51 6.04 16.70
N GLY A 12 23.29 6.43 17.10
CA GLY A 12 22.91 7.83 17.26
C GLY A 12 22.75 8.61 15.95
N PHE A 13 22.59 7.91 14.82
CA PHE A 13 22.46 8.54 13.50
C PHE A 13 21.13 9.26 13.29
N PHE A 14 20.09 8.83 13.98
CA PHE A 14 18.74 9.37 13.87
C PHE A 14 17.94 9.01 15.13
N THR A 15 16.85 9.73 15.35
CA THR A 15 15.97 9.53 16.51
C THR A 15 15.01 8.36 16.31
N CYS A 16 14.32 7.96 17.39
CA CYS A 16 13.21 7.01 17.27
C CYS A 16 12.11 7.52 16.32
N GLU A 17 11.83 8.83 16.36
CA GLU A 17 10.84 9.46 15.51
C GLU A 17 11.23 9.40 14.04
N ASP A 18 12.50 9.63 13.72
CA ASP A 18 13.04 9.49 12.36
C ASP A 18 12.92 8.05 11.87
N LEU A 19 13.26 7.06 12.72
CA LEU A 19 13.10 5.65 12.38
C LEU A 19 11.64 5.32 12.05
N LEU A 20 10.70 5.73 12.92
CA LEU A 20 9.27 5.52 12.68
C LEU A 20 8.80 6.19 11.38
N SER A 21 9.27 7.40 11.09
CA SER A 21 8.97 8.10 9.85
C SER A 21 9.50 7.35 8.62
N MET A 22 10.74 6.88 8.66
CA MET A 22 11.34 6.09 7.57
C MET A 22 10.63 4.75 7.36
N LEU A 23 10.20 4.08 8.44
CA LEU A 23 9.43 2.84 8.37
C LEU A 23 8.05 3.07 7.74
N ARG A 24 7.32 4.11 8.16
CA ARG A 24 6.04 4.51 7.54
C ARG A 24 6.20 4.85 6.06
N THR A 25 7.28 5.54 5.71
CA THR A 25 7.61 5.87 4.32
C THR A 25 7.91 4.60 3.51
N THR A 26 8.64 3.65 4.09
CA THR A 26 8.92 2.34 3.48
C THR A 26 7.64 1.54 3.24
N GLU A 27 6.76 1.49 4.24
CA GLU A 27 5.45 0.83 4.14
C GLU A 27 4.60 1.43 3.02
N SER A 28 4.47 2.76 3.00
CA SER A 28 3.78 3.50 1.94
C SER A 28 4.40 3.19 0.57
N TYR A 29 5.73 3.22 0.46
CA TYR A 29 6.44 2.93 -0.78
C TYR A 29 6.16 1.52 -1.32
N LEU A 30 6.28 0.51 -0.47
CA LEU A 30 6.01 -0.88 -0.85
C LEU A 30 4.55 -1.07 -1.25
N PHE A 31 3.62 -0.44 -0.54
CA PHE A 31 2.19 -0.54 -0.82
C PHE A 31 1.84 0.13 -2.16
N ARG A 32 2.39 1.32 -2.45
CA ARG A 32 2.18 2.00 -3.73
C ARG A 32 2.76 1.23 -4.90
N GLN A 33 4.01 0.77 -4.80
CA GLN A 33 4.65 -0.08 -5.80
C GLN A 33 3.77 -1.29 -6.13
N THR A 34 3.19 -1.88 -5.09
CA THR A 34 2.28 -3.02 -5.19
C THR A 34 0.98 -2.66 -5.91
N VAL A 35 0.29 -1.58 -5.50
CA VAL A 35 -0.99 -1.16 -6.11
C VAL A 35 -0.80 -0.71 -7.56
N CYS A 36 0.32 -0.06 -7.87
CA CYS A 36 0.66 0.41 -9.22
C CYS A 36 1.29 -0.65 -10.13
N ASP A 37 1.32 -1.94 -9.73
CA ASP A 37 1.92 -3.05 -10.50
C ASP A 37 3.39 -2.83 -10.93
N VAL A 38 4.16 -2.15 -10.10
CA VAL A 38 5.59 -1.95 -10.37
C VAL A 38 6.37 -3.21 -9.94
N ALA A 39 7.25 -3.68 -10.82
CA ALA A 39 7.96 -4.95 -10.64
C ALA A 39 8.84 -4.95 -9.38
N THR A 40 8.56 -5.86 -8.44
CA THR A 40 9.24 -5.95 -7.13
C THR A 40 10.48 -6.84 -7.13
N ASN A 41 10.86 -7.38 -8.29
CA ASN A 41 11.87 -8.43 -8.50
C ASN A 41 13.30 -8.01 -8.07
N SER A 42 13.49 -6.75 -7.66
CA SER A 42 14.79 -6.21 -7.26
C SER A 42 14.76 -5.35 -5.98
N LEU A 43 13.68 -5.41 -5.19
CA LEU A 43 13.56 -4.60 -3.96
C LEU A 43 14.70 -4.86 -2.98
N ASN A 44 15.10 -6.11 -2.76
CA ASN A 44 16.22 -6.42 -1.86
C ASN A 44 17.51 -5.71 -2.27
N LYS A 45 17.86 -5.77 -3.56
CA LYS A 45 19.04 -5.09 -4.11
C LYS A 45 18.91 -3.58 -4.02
N PHE A 46 17.71 -3.05 -4.27
CA PHE A 46 17.43 -1.62 -4.14
C PHE A 46 17.65 -1.14 -2.71
N PHE A 47 17.01 -1.76 -1.71
CA PHE A 47 17.17 -1.37 -0.32
C PHE A 47 18.61 -1.53 0.19
N SER A 48 19.34 -2.56 -0.25
CA SER A 48 20.78 -2.64 0.04
C SER A 48 21.56 -1.45 -0.52
N SER A 49 21.23 -0.98 -1.73
CA SER A 49 21.79 0.23 -2.33
C SER A 49 21.38 1.50 -1.55
N VAL A 50 20.13 1.61 -1.11
CA VAL A 50 19.64 2.73 -0.29
C VAL A 50 20.46 2.82 1.00
N ILE A 51 20.68 1.70 1.69
CA ILE A 51 21.50 1.65 2.91
C ILE A 51 22.93 2.14 2.64
N ALA A 52 23.56 1.65 1.56
CA ALA A 52 24.91 2.07 1.22
C ALA A 52 25.02 3.58 0.98
N ARG A 53 24.07 4.17 0.24
CA ARG A 53 24.02 5.62 -0.03
C ARG A 53 23.82 6.43 1.25
N LEU A 54 22.99 5.95 2.17
CA LEU A 54 22.74 6.64 3.42
C LEU A 54 23.94 6.64 4.36
N ASN A 55 24.73 5.57 4.37
CA ASN A 55 25.99 5.56 5.11
C ASN A 55 26.96 6.64 4.59
N THR A 56 27.03 6.85 3.27
CA THR A 56 27.85 7.93 2.69
C THR A 56 27.34 9.33 3.08
N VAL A 57 26.02 9.54 3.11
CA VAL A 57 25.44 10.81 3.58
C VAL A 57 25.77 11.07 5.04
N GLN A 58 25.73 10.03 5.87
CA GLN A 58 26.06 10.09 7.29
C GLN A 58 27.53 10.46 7.54
N GLU A 59 28.46 9.89 6.77
CA GLU A 59 29.90 10.26 6.83
C GLU A 59 30.13 11.75 6.50
N GLY A 60 29.29 12.33 5.62
CA GLY A 60 29.31 13.74 5.25
C GLY A 60 28.56 14.68 6.21
N GLY A 61 27.96 14.17 7.29
CA GLY A 61 27.16 14.97 8.24
C GLY A 61 25.79 15.39 7.71
N GLY A 62 25.27 14.74 6.67
CA GLY A 62 23.96 15.04 6.08
C GLY A 62 22.79 14.46 6.88
N ASN A 63 21.58 14.94 6.60
CA ASN A 63 20.36 14.45 7.22
C ASN A 63 19.98 13.08 6.64
N TYR A 64 20.00 12.06 7.51
CA TYR A 64 19.73 10.67 7.16
C TYR A 64 18.32 10.45 6.59
N ARG A 65 17.32 11.13 7.17
CA ARG A 65 15.91 11.01 6.77
C ARG A 65 15.66 11.71 5.43
N GLU A 66 16.15 12.92 5.26
CA GLU A 66 16.00 13.68 4.00
C GLU A 66 16.63 12.92 2.83
N ALA A 67 17.82 12.34 3.05
CA ALA A 67 18.45 11.52 2.04
C ALA A 67 17.64 10.26 1.73
N PHE A 68 17.00 9.62 2.73
CA PHE A 68 16.15 8.45 2.51
C PHE A 68 14.96 8.80 1.61
N GLU A 69 14.26 9.88 1.94
CA GLU A 69 13.12 10.39 1.17
C GLU A 69 13.56 10.79 -0.26
N ALA A 70 14.70 11.48 -0.40
CA ALA A 70 15.23 11.88 -1.71
C ALA A 70 15.57 10.69 -2.62
N ILE A 71 16.10 9.60 -2.05
CA ILE A 71 16.39 8.37 -2.81
C ILE A 71 15.12 7.73 -3.36
N LEU A 72 14.03 7.73 -2.58
CA LEU A 72 12.75 7.18 -3.02
C LEU A 72 12.04 8.07 -4.03
N LEU A 73 12.29 9.38 -4.01
CA LEU A 73 11.72 10.35 -4.95
C LEU A 73 12.56 10.54 -6.22
N GLU A 74 13.70 9.85 -6.35
CA GLU A 74 14.63 10.02 -7.46
C GLU A 74 13.98 9.71 -8.81
N GLU A 75 13.69 10.77 -9.56
CA GLU A 75 13.02 10.73 -10.86
C GLU A 75 13.83 9.94 -11.91
N GLY A 76 13.14 9.46 -12.94
CA GLY A 76 13.76 8.68 -14.03
C GLY A 76 14.16 7.25 -13.65
N THR A 77 14.04 6.87 -12.37
CA THR A 77 14.22 5.48 -11.94
C THR A 77 12.89 4.72 -11.95
N ALA A 78 12.88 3.48 -12.45
CA ALA A 78 11.71 2.59 -12.34
C ALA A 78 11.39 2.21 -10.87
N ARG A 79 12.21 2.67 -9.92
CA ARG A 79 12.14 2.38 -8.49
C ARG A 79 11.70 3.58 -7.67
N ARG A 80 11.33 4.68 -8.33
CA ARG A 80 10.77 5.84 -7.63
C ARG A 80 9.45 5.47 -6.95
N MET A 81 9.11 6.27 -5.95
CA MET A 81 7.79 6.29 -5.37
C MET A 81 6.74 6.63 -6.44
N PRO A 82 5.69 5.81 -6.62
CA PRO A 82 4.55 6.21 -7.44
C PRO A 82 3.90 7.47 -6.88
N THR A 83 3.55 8.41 -7.76
CA THR A 83 2.91 9.67 -7.36
C THR A 83 1.50 9.42 -6.84
N ASP A 84 0.92 10.44 -6.18
CA ASP A 84 -0.47 10.37 -5.71
C ASP A 84 -1.43 10.09 -6.88
N ASP A 85 -1.26 10.77 -8.02
CA ASP A 85 -2.10 10.56 -9.21
C ASP A 85 -1.98 9.14 -9.80
N GLU A 86 -0.77 8.58 -9.80
CA GLU A 86 -0.55 7.20 -10.25
C GLU A 86 -1.22 6.21 -9.33
N PHE A 87 -1.03 6.40 -8.03
CA PHE A 87 -1.62 5.54 -7.01
C PHE A 87 -3.15 5.63 -6.99
N GLU A 88 -3.72 6.83 -7.03
CA GLU A 88 -5.17 7.04 -7.06
C GLU A 88 -5.81 6.40 -8.30
N ARG A 89 -5.20 6.60 -9.48
CA ARG A 89 -5.67 5.99 -10.72
C ARG A 89 -5.64 4.46 -10.62
N ALA A 90 -4.50 3.90 -10.18
CA ALA A 90 -4.35 2.46 -10.03
C ALA A 90 -5.35 1.88 -9.03
N LEU A 91 -5.56 2.56 -7.89
CA LEU A 91 -6.51 2.14 -6.86
C LEU A 91 -7.95 2.09 -7.37
N LYS A 92 -8.34 2.99 -8.27
CA LYS A 92 -9.69 3.03 -8.86
C LYS A 92 -9.92 1.99 -9.95
N THR A 93 -8.87 1.59 -10.67
CA THR A 93 -8.98 0.72 -11.85
C THR A 93 -8.59 -0.72 -11.58
N ARG A 94 -7.80 -0.98 -10.54
CA ARG A 94 -7.32 -2.31 -10.20
C ARG A 94 -8.44 -3.11 -9.54
N ASP A 95 -8.50 -4.41 -9.86
CA ASP A 95 -9.21 -5.36 -9.01
C ASP A 95 -8.44 -5.54 -7.69
N CYS A 96 -8.78 -4.71 -6.72
CA CYS A 96 -8.19 -4.76 -5.39
C CYS A 96 -8.70 -5.93 -4.55
N TYR A 97 -9.68 -6.73 -5.00
CA TYR A 97 -10.25 -7.85 -4.23
C TYR A 97 -9.45 -9.12 -4.38
N THR A 98 -9.11 -9.47 -5.62
CA THR A 98 -8.27 -10.63 -5.93
C THR A 98 -6.81 -10.37 -5.59
N PHE A 99 -6.46 -9.13 -5.23
CA PHE A 99 -5.11 -8.76 -4.89
C PHE A 99 -4.70 -9.24 -3.48
N ARG A 100 -3.45 -9.75 -3.36
CA ARG A 100 -2.91 -10.39 -2.14
C ARG A 100 -2.89 -9.49 -0.89
N ARG A 101 -2.96 -8.16 -1.04
CA ARG A 101 -3.02 -7.20 0.08
C ARG A 101 -4.38 -6.52 0.22
N SER A 102 -5.44 -7.06 -0.38
CA SER A 102 -6.81 -6.54 -0.26
C SER A 102 -7.22 -6.31 1.19
N PHE A 103 -6.97 -7.29 2.06
CA PHE A 103 -7.29 -7.19 3.48
C PHE A 103 -6.52 -6.07 4.18
N TYR A 104 -5.23 -5.89 3.88
CA TYR A 104 -4.41 -4.80 4.45
C TYR A 104 -4.94 -3.44 4.01
N LEU A 105 -5.29 -3.27 2.73
CA LEU A 105 -5.90 -2.05 2.21
C LEU A 105 -7.20 -1.73 2.96
N LEU A 106 -8.13 -2.68 3.01
CA LEU A 106 -9.46 -2.48 3.58
C LEU A 106 -9.43 -2.24 5.09
N SER A 107 -8.66 -3.04 5.84
CA SER A 107 -8.50 -2.85 7.29
C SER A 107 -7.84 -1.50 7.64
N THR A 108 -6.87 -1.06 6.83
CA THR A 108 -6.22 0.24 7.01
C THR A 108 -7.18 1.38 6.71
N LEU A 109 -7.96 1.28 5.63
CA LEU A 109 -9.00 2.26 5.29
C LEU A 109 -10.05 2.35 6.40
N GLU A 110 -10.58 1.21 6.86
CA GLU A 110 -11.58 1.15 7.93
C GLU A 110 -11.07 1.86 9.20
N ASN A 111 -9.87 1.53 9.66
CA ASN A 111 -9.27 2.17 10.84
C ASN A 111 -8.94 3.66 10.61
N SER A 112 -8.63 4.06 9.38
CA SER A 112 -8.40 5.47 9.05
C SER A 112 -9.68 6.31 9.10
N HIS A 113 -10.82 5.71 8.74
CA HIS A 113 -12.14 6.34 8.81
C HIS A 113 -12.72 6.31 10.24
N HIS A 114 -12.31 5.34 11.06
CA HIS A 114 -12.76 5.16 12.44
C HIS A 114 -11.63 5.30 13.49
N PRO A 115 -10.86 6.41 13.51
CA PRO A 115 -9.66 6.53 14.33
C PRO A 115 -9.92 6.51 15.84
N LYS A 116 -11.16 6.79 16.27
CA LYS A 116 -11.56 6.77 17.68
C LYS A 116 -11.83 5.36 18.22
N ASN A 117 -12.14 4.41 17.33
CA ASN A 117 -12.48 3.02 17.67
C ASN A 117 -11.78 2.07 16.69
N PRO A 118 -10.44 1.97 16.73
CA PRO A 118 -9.71 1.09 15.84
C PRO A 118 -10.10 -0.36 16.10
N LEU A 119 -10.40 -1.09 15.03
CA LEU A 119 -10.72 -2.51 15.04
C LEU A 119 -9.44 -3.34 14.93
N ASP A 120 -9.41 -4.45 15.67
CA ASP A 120 -8.39 -5.48 15.52
C ASP A 120 -8.88 -6.56 14.56
N PHE A 121 -8.26 -6.59 13.38
CA PHE A 121 -8.58 -7.53 12.32
C PHE A 121 -7.79 -8.85 12.40
N SER A 122 -6.89 -9.01 13.37
CA SER A 122 -6.01 -10.18 13.48
C SER A 122 -6.75 -11.47 13.86
N GLY A 123 -7.89 -11.35 14.54
CA GLY A 123 -8.68 -12.49 15.04
C GLY A 123 -9.47 -13.27 13.99
N GLY A 124 -9.47 -12.84 12.72
CA GLY A 124 -10.18 -13.55 11.64
C GLY A 124 -11.71 -13.52 11.72
N GLY A 125 -12.29 -12.70 12.60
CA GLY A 125 -13.75 -12.58 12.77
C GLY A 125 -14.44 -11.70 11.72
N TYR A 126 -13.70 -11.11 10.78
CA TYR A 126 -14.22 -10.17 9.79
C TYR A 126 -14.19 -10.77 8.38
N THR A 127 -15.28 -10.56 7.64
CA THR A 127 -15.41 -10.92 6.22
C THR A 127 -15.36 -9.67 5.35
N ILE A 128 -14.88 -9.82 4.12
CA ILE A 128 -14.96 -8.76 3.11
C ILE A 128 -16.29 -8.93 2.37
N GLU A 129 -17.17 -7.93 2.50
CA GLU A 129 -18.45 -7.91 1.79
C GLU A 129 -18.31 -7.33 0.38
N HIS A 130 -19.07 -7.87 -0.57
CA HIS A 130 -19.10 -7.41 -1.97
C HIS A 130 -20.28 -6.45 -2.16
N ILE A 131 -20.15 -5.41 -3.00
CA ILE A 131 -21.30 -4.55 -3.37
C ILE A 131 -22.36 -5.39 -4.08
N MET A 132 -21.89 -6.22 -5.01
CA MET A 132 -22.73 -7.09 -5.83
C MET A 132 -22.72 -8.50 -5.23
N PRO A 133 -23.86 -9.02 -4.74
CA PRO A 133 -23.95 -10.40 -4.32
C PRO A 133 -23.49 -11.37 -5.41
N ARG A 134 -22.67 -12.35 -5.05
CA ARG A 134 -22.12 -13.31 -6.02
C ARG A 134 -23.18 -14.14 -6.74
N ASN A 135 -24.34 -14.36 -6.14
CA ASN A 135 -25.45 -15.09 -6.73
C ASN A 135 -26.54 -14.16 -7.32
N ALA A 136 -26.26 -12.87 -7.53
CA ALA A 136 -27.28 -11.91 -7.96
C ALA A 136 -27.95 -12.29 -9.29
N LEU A 137 -27.22 -12.83 -10.27
CA LEU A 137 -27.82 -13.27 -11.55
C LEU A 137 -28.77 -14.48 -11.42
N ASN A 138 -28.76 -15.17 -10.27
CA ASN A 138 -29.67 -16.28 -9.98
C ASN A 138 -31.00 -15.82 -9.35
N LEU A 139 -31.14 -14.53 -9.07
CA LEU A 139 -32.30 -13.94 -8.40
C LEU A 139 -33.01 -12.96 -9.36
N ASP A 140 -34.28 -13.20 -9.65
CA ASP A 140 -35.05 -12.40 -10.61
C ASP A 140 -35.18 -10.93 -10.21
N ASP A 141 -35.26 -10.63 -8.91
CA ASP A 141 -35.30 -9.25 -8.39
C ASP A 141 -34.04 -8.48 -8.78
N TRP A 142 -32.87 -9.11 -8.68
CA TRP A 142 -31.59 -8.51 -9.05
C TRP A 142 -31.46 -8.34 -10.57
N ARG A 143 -31.88 -9.34 -11.36
CA ARG A 143 -31.90 -9.22 -12.84
C ARG A 143 -32.78 -8.05 -13.27
N THR A 144 -33.95 -7.90 -12.63
CA THR A 144 -34.88 -6.80 -12.89
C THR A 144 -34.29 -5.45 -12.50
N MET A 145 -33.64 -5.36 -11.32
CA MET A 145 -33.02 -4.13 -10.84
C MET A 145 -31.83 -3.68 -11.70
N LEU A 146 -30.99 -4.63 -12.16
CA LEU A 146 -29.84 -4.34 -13.02
C LEU A 146 -30.24 -4.01 -14.47
N GLY A 147 -31.47 -4.37 -14.86
CA GLY A 147 -32.06 -4.02 -16.14
C GLY A 147 -31.61 -4.90 -17.31
N PRO A 148 -31.81 -4.44 -18.56
CA PRO A 148 -31.63 -5.26 -19.77
C PRO A 148 -30.20 -5.80 -19.94
N ASP A 149 -29.19 -5.04 -19.50
CA ASP A 149 -27.77 -5.40 -19.60
C ASP A 149 -27.24 -6.04 -18.30
N CYS A 150 -28.09 -6.75 -17.55
CA CYS A 150 -27.76 -7.24 -16.20
C CYS A 150 -26.44 -8.02 -16.12
N GLU A 151 -26.09 -8.81 -17.14
CA GLU A 151 -24.83 -9.57 -17.17
C GLU A 151 -23.60 -8.65 -17.24
N ARG A 152 -23.61 -7.65 -18.14
CA ARG A 152 -22.51 -6.67 -18.25
C ARG A 152 -22.36 -5.85 -16.97
N VAL A 153 -23.48 -5.36 -16.43
CA VAL A 153 -23.47 -4.55 -15.20
C VAL A 153 -23.00 -5.39 -14.01
N TYR A 154 -23.42 -6.66 -13.92
CA TYR A 154 -22.95 -7.59 -12.90
C TYR A 154 -21.43 -7.79 -12.99
N ASP A 155 -20.90 -8.06 -14.18
CA ASP A 155 -19.45 -8.27 -14.39
C ASP A 155 -18.62 -7.03 -14.00
N GLU A 156 -19.15 -5.81 -14.21
CA GLU A 156 -18.49 -4.56 -13.80
C GLU A 156 -18.52 -4.31 -12.28
N LEU A 157 -19.51 -4.86 -11.57
CA LEU A 157 -19.76 -4.61 -10.15
C LEU A 157 -19.31 -5.75 -9.23
N ILE A 158 -19.17 -6.98 -9.74
CA ILE A 158 -18.80 -8.16 -8.95
C ILE A 158 -17.42 -8.04 -8.31
N THR A 159 -16.55 -7.24 -8.91
CA THR A 159 -15.22 -6.90 -8.40
C THR A 159 -15.21 -5.56 -7.64
N ARG A 160 -16.33 -5.11 -7.03
CA ARG A 160 -16.40 -3.88 -6.21
C ARG A 160 -16.97 -4.16 -4.81
N SER A 161 -16.48 -3.49 -3.76
CA SER A 161 -16.96 -3.58 -2.34
C SER A 161 -17.54 -2.28 -1.83
N ALA A 162 -18.54 -2.43 -0.97
CA ALA A 162 -19.17 -1.32 -0.29
C ALA A 162 -18.13 -0.80 0.70
N THR A 163 -17.87 0.51 0.65
CA THR A 163 -17.10 1.22 1.67
C THR A 163 -18.09 1.85 2.63
#